data_AF-A0A1I5YK83-F1
#
_entry.id   AF-A0A1I5YK83-F1
#
_cell.length_a   1.000
_cell.length_b   1.000
_cell.length_c   1.000
_cell.angle_alpha   90.00
_cell.angle_beta   90.00
_cell.angle_gamma   90.00
#
_symmetry.space_group_name_H-M   'P 1'
#
loop_
_entity.id
_entity.type
_entity.pdbx_description
1 polymer ?
#
loop_
_entity_poly.entity_id
_entity_poly.type
_entity_poly.pdbx_seq_one_letter_code
_entity_poly.pdbx_strand_id
1 'polypeptide(L)'
;MTDLKTILLCTRVNFFKWLVTPRIHTIAAVIIAFGLWSSSGLSEYADAVGAAVTPWVFPHLLTSPAMLLVFGCLTTLLFCNAPFADDHTPFLVIRSGRLNWVVGQLLYIVLAGFIYTAFWYVASVVTLIPNLQLSTDWGKVIKTLAANPGSADKYGIQLTVFFTPEIITMFSAVEATLIGFGLFWLVSVFIGVLIFCFNIVIGKMSGLVASGVFIFMSYFSIYAGTLNFGPKIYYFSPYSWASMNYLNWKYTGEIPSPTYAVFCLLGAILFMSIVSVIVFCKKDINIQEWGA
;
A
#
# COMPACT_ATOMS: atom_id res chain seq x y z
N MET A 1 -16.88 -3.61 -29.05
CA MET A 1 -16.68 -2.21 -28.61
C MET A 1 -16.66 -2.21 -27.08
N THR A 2 -15.67 -1.56 -26.48
CA THR A 2 -15.62 -1.35 -25.04
C THR A 2 -16.70 -0.34 -24.64
N ASP A 3 -17.57 -0.69 -23.70
CA ASP A 3 -18.59 0.21 -23.19
C ASP A 3 -18.19 0.72 -21.81
N LEU A 4 -17.82 2.00 -21.75
CA LEU A 4 -17.37 2.66 -20.52
C LEU A 4 -18.45 2.61 -19.42
N LYS A 5 -19.74 2.72 -19.78
CA LYS A 5 -20.83 2.67 -18.79
C LYS A 5 -20.87 1.30 -18.11
N THR A 6 -20.70 0.25 -18.90
CA THR A 6 -20.65 -1.13 -18.42
C THR A 6 -19.43 -1.38 -17.53
N ILE A 7 -18.25 -0.87 -17.90
CA ILE A 7 -17.01 -0.96 -17.09
C ILE A 7 -17.20 -0.29 -15.72
N LEU A 8 -17.77 0.91 -15.70
CA LEU A 8 -18.03 1.65 -14.45
C LEU A 8 -19.08 0.94 -13.59
N LEU A 9 -20.09 0.33 -14.19
CA LEU A 9 -21.10 -0.43 -13.47
C LEU A 9 -20.50 -1.67 -12.79
N CYS A 10 -19.67 -2.44 -13.50
CA CYS A 10 -18.92 -3.56 -12.92
C CYS A 10 -18.05 -3.13 -11.73
N THR A 11 -17.35 -2.00 -11.88
CA THR A 11 -16.52 -1.40 -10.83
C THR A 11 -17.36 -1.03 -9.60
N ARG A 12 -18.50 -0.36 -9.82
CA ARG A 12 -19.40 0.12 -8.76
C ARG A 12 -19.99 -1.03 -7.94
N VAL A 13 -20.33 -2.15 -8.58
CA VAL A 13 -20.85 -3.34 -7.89
C VAL A 13 -19.87 -3.82 -6.83
N ASN A 14 -18.56 -3.85 -7.11
CA ASN A 14 -17.55 -4.26 -6.12
C ASN A 14 -17.44 -3.28 -4.95
N PHE A 15 -17.57 -1.98 -5.19
CA PHE A 15 -17.58 -1.00 -4.10
C PHE A 15 -18.79 -1.14 -3.18
N PHE A 16 -19.97 -1.48 -3.72
CA PHE A 16 -21.12 -1.73 -2.86
C PHE A 16 -20.93 -2.96 -1.95
N LYS A 17 -20.18 -3.97 -2.41
CA LYS A 17 -19.83 -5.12 -1.56
C LYS A 17 -19.02 -4.73 -0.33
N TRP A 18 -18.31 -3.60 -0.35
CA TRP A 18 -17.52 -3.15 0.81
C TRP A 18 -18.39 -2.88 2.03
N LEU A 19 -19.59 -2.36 1.82
CA LEU A 19 -20.50 -2.03 2.93
C LEU A 19 -20.97 -3.28 3.69
N VAL A 20 -21.15 -4.38 2.96
CA VAL A 20 -21.69 -5.63 3.51
C VAL A 20 -20.56 -6.54 4.02
N THR A 21 -19.35 -6.44 3.45
CA THR A 21 -18.26 -7.37 3.75
C THR A 21 -17.58 -6.99 5.09
N PRO A 22 -17.67 -7.83 6.14
CA PRO A 22 -17.08 -7.52 7.45
C PRO A 22 -15.56 -7.30 7.39
N ARG A 23 -14.87 -7.94 6.43
CA ARG A 23 -13.43 -7.78 6.21
C ARG A 23 -13.01 -6.33 5.97
N ILE A 24 -13.81 -5.54 5.24
CA ILE A 24 -13.42 -4.15 4.95
C ILE A 24 -13.46 -3.33 6.23
N HIS A 25 -14.46 -3.58 7.08
CA HIS A 25 -14.56 -2.97 8.41
C HIS A 25 -13.43 -3.41 9.34
N THR A 26 -13.00 -4.68 9.29
CA THR A 26 -11.84 -5.13 10.08
C THR A 26 -10.54 -4.49 9.59
N ILE A 27 -10.32 -4.36 8.28
CA ILE A 27 -9.15 -3.64 7.73
C ILE A 27 -9.15 -2.19 8.25
N ALA A 28 -10.29 -1.49 8.17
CA ALA A 28 -10.40 -0.12 8.64
C ALA A 28 -10.10 0.00 10.15
N ALA A 29 -10.65 -0.90 10.97
CA ALA A 29 -10.40 -0.93 12.41
C ALA A 29 -8.92 -1.19 12.74
N VAL A 30 -8.26 -2.12 12.04
CA VAL A 30 -6.84 -2.43 12.25
C VAL A 30 -5.95 -1.26 11.84
N ILE A 31 -6.24 -0.56 10.74
CA ILE A 31 -5.50 0.64 10.34
C ILE A 31 -5.58 1.72 11.43
N ILE A 32 -6.77 1.96 11.99
CA ILE A 32 -6.94 2.93 13.08
C ILE A 32 -6.16 2.48 14.33
N ALA A 33 -6.25 1.21 14.70
CA ALA A 33 -5.54 0.68 15.86
C ALA A 33 -4.01 0.82 15.73
N PHE A 34 -3.45 0.46 14.57
CA PHE A 34 -2.02 0.64 14.29
C PHE A 34 -1.65 2.12 14.14
N GLY A 35 -2.55 2.96 13.64
CA GLY A 35 -2.37 4.41 13.59
C GLY A 35 -2.28 5.04 14.98
N LEU A 36 -3.12 4.61 15.93
CA LEU A 36 -3.08 5.04 17.34
C LEU A 36 -1.83 4.52 18.04
N TRP A 37 -1.48 3.25 17.84
CA TRP A 37 -0.24 2.68 18.36
C TRP A 37 0.97 3.48 17.87
N SER A 38 1.00 3.77 16.56
CA SER A 38 2.07 4.54 15.93
C SER A 38 2.14 6.00 16.38
N SER A 39 1.00 6.64 16.70
CA SER A 39 0.97 8.05 17.14
C SER A 39 1.16 8.22 18.64
N SER A 40 0.88 7.20 19.46
CA SER A 40 0.95 7.28 20.93
C SER A 40 2.26 7.86 21.46
N GLY A 41 3.40 7.25 21.12
CA GLY A 41 4.71 7.75 21.55
C GLY A 41 5.06 9.13 20.98
N LEU A 42 4.53 9.48 19.81
CA LEU A 42 4.73 10.81 19.23
C LEU A 42 3.94 11.88 19.98
N SER A 43 2.71 11.56 20.38
CA SER A 43 1.86 12.43 21.20
C SER A 43 2.42 12.64 22.60
N GLU A 44 2.89 11.57 23.27
CA GLU A 44 3.54 11.67 24.58
C GLU A 44 4.80 12.55 24.53
N TYR A 45 5.60 12.41 23.46
CA TYR A 45 6.80 13.21 23.27
C TYR A 45 6.47 14.68 22.99
N ALA A 46 5.41 14.94 22.21
CA ALA A 46 4.91 16.28 21.94
C ALA A 46 4.49 17.00 23.24
N ASP A 47 3.80 16.29 24.12
CA ASP A 47 3.39 16.79 25.44
C ASP A 47 4.60 17.05 26.35
N ALA A 48 5.56 16.13 26.39
CA ALA A 48 6.78 16.26 27.19
C ALA A 48 7.65 17.46 26.78
N VAL A 49 7.71 17.76 25.48
CA VAL A 49 8.48 18.89 24.92
C VAL A 49 7.65 20.18 24.88
N GLY A 50 6.34 20.11 25.10
CA GLY A 50 5.42 21.24 25.01
C GLY A 50 5.33 21.81 23.59
N ALA A 51 5.42 20.96 22.57
CA ALA A 51 5.39 21.37 21.16
C ALA A 51 4.42 20.51 20.36
N ALA A 52 3.58 21.13 19.54
CA ALA A 52 2.61 20.42 18.71
C ALA A 52 3.27 19.67 17.54
N VAL A 53 2.56 18.63 17.07
CA VAL A 53 2.96 17.76 15.95
C VAL A 53 2.26 18.20 14.68
N THR A 54 2.97 18.22 13.55
CA THR A 54 2.40 18.55 12.25
C THR A 54 1.81 17.30 11.57
N PRO A 55 0.89 17.43 10.60
CA PRO A 55 0.19 16.28 10.00
C PRO A 55 1.09 15.37 9.14
N TRP A 56 2.36 15.73 8.91
CA TRP A 56 3.23 15.11 7.91
C TRP A 56 3.97 13.86 8.41
N VAL A 57 3.28 12.99 9.16
CA VAL A 57 3.85 11.73 9.67
C VAL A 57 3.77 10.63 8.62
N PHE A 58 2.78 10.68 7.72
CA PHE A 58 2.51 9.67 6.70
C PHE A 58 3.72 9.19 5.87
N PRO A 59 4.61 10.07 5.35
CA PRO A 59 5.78 9.63 4.55
C PRO A 59 6.73 8.69 5.31
N HIS A 60 6.72 8.78 6.64
CA HIS A 60 7.60 8.04 7.54
C HIS A 60 6.89 6.83 8.18
N LEU A 61 5.60 6.63 7.90
CA LEU A 61 4.81 5.56 8.51
C LEU A 61 5.36 4.17 8.18
N LEU A 62 5.88 4.00 6.96
CA LEU A 62 6.49 2.75 6.49
C LEU A 62 8.01 2.68 6.72
N THR A 63 8.58 3.57 7.52
CA THR A 63 10.00 3.46 7.91
C THR A 63 10.21 2.30 8.88
N SER A 64 9.21 1.97 9.70
CA SER A 64 9.26 0.79 10.56
C SER A 64 8.99 -0.49 9.75
N PRO A 65 9.87 -1.52 9.84
CA PRO A 65 9.65 -2.80 9.15
C PRO A 65 8.35 -3.49 9.56
N ALA A 66 7.92 -3.28 10.81
CA ALA A 66 6.65 -3.80 11.32
C ALA A 66 5.45 -3.14 10.61
N MET A 67 5.47 -1.83 10.41
CA MET A 67 4.41 -1.13 9.69
C MET A 67 4.39 -1.51 8.21
N LEU A 68 5.55 -1.82 7.62
CA LEU A 68 5.65 -2.33 6.26
C LEU A 68 4.99 -3.71 6.11
N LEU A 69 5.16 -4.60 7.09
CA LEU A 69 4.45 -5.88 7.15
C LEU A 69 2.93 -5.68 7.30
N VAL A 70 2.51 -4.82 8.23
CA VAL A 70 1.08 -4.51 8.46
C VAL A 70 0.44 -3.99 7.19
N PHE A 71 1.09 -3.04 6.51
CA PHE A 71 0.67 -2.53 5.21
C PHE A 71 0.55 -3.66 4.18
N GLY A 72 1.55 -4.53 4.06
CA GLY A 72 1.54 -5.62 3.10
C GLY A 72 0.41 -6.63 3.34
N CYS A 73 0.22 -7.05 4.59
CA CYS A 73 -0.84 -7.96 5.00
C CYS A 73 -2.22 -7.37 4.74
N LEU A 74 -2.44 -6.11 5.11
CA LEU A 74 -3.75 -5.44 4.91
C LEU A 74 -4.05 -5.20 3.43
N THR A 75 -3.05 -4.85 2.62
CA THR A 75 -3.19 -4.71 1.17
C THR A 75 -3.55 -6.07 0.53
N THR A 76 -2.91 -7.14 0.99
CA THR A 76 -3.22 -8.50 0.53
C THR A 76 -4.62 -8.92 0.92
N LEU A 77 -5.05 -8.63 2.16
CA LEU A 77 -6.42 -8.90 2.63
C LEU A 77 -7.47 -8.08 1.87
N LEU A 78 -7.15 -6.85 1.46
CA LEU A 78 -8.06 -6.01 0.66
C LEU A 78 -8.43 -6.71 -0.66
N PHE A 79 -7.44 -7.33 -1.31
CA PHE A 79 -7.59 -7.94 -2.63
C PHE A 79 -7.66 -9.48 -2.60
N CYS A 80 -7.76 -10.12 -1.43
CA CYS A 80 -7.68 -11.58 -1.35
C CYS A 80 -8.84 -12.31 -2.07
N ASN A 81 -9.98 -11.65 -2.28
CA ASN A 81 -11.10 -12.21 -3.05
C ASN A 81 -10.91 -12.12 -4.58
N ALA A 82 -9.81 -11.58 -5.09
CA ALA A 82 -9.57 -11.53 -6.53
C ALA A 82 -9.70 -12.94 -7.14
N PRO A 83 -10.38 -13.13 -8.29
CA PRO A 83 -10.78 -12.12 -9.27
C PRO A 83 -12.12 -11.41 -8.98
N PHE A 84 -12.57 -11.44 -7.72
CA PHE A 84 -13.81 -10.82 -7.22
C PHE A 84 -15.06 -11.46 -7.80
N ALA A 85 -14.95 -12.76 -8.05
CA ALA A 85 -16.02 -13.59 -8.57
C ALA A 85 -16.87 -14.14 -7.43
N ASP A 86 -18.17 -13.94 -7.55
CA ASP A 86 -19.21 -14.53 -6.70
C ASP A 86 -20.17 -15.35 -7.61
N ASP A 87 -21.14 -16.03 -7.03
CA ASP A 87 -22.14 -16.85 -7.73
C ASP A 87 -22.88 -16.10 -8.86
N HIS A 88 -23.03 -14.77 -8.73
CA HIS A 88 -23.69 -13.93 -9.74
C HIS A 88 -22.77 -13.47 -10.89
N THR A 89 -21.46 -13.69 -10.77
CA THR A 89 -20.49 -13.13 -11.71
C THR A 89 -20.50 -13.77 -13.10
N PRO A 90 -20.83 -15.06 -13.31
CA PRO A 90 -21.05 -15.59 -14.65
C PRO A 90 -22.16 -14.84 -15.41
N PHE A 91 -23.28 -14.54 -14.72
CA PHE A 91 -24.39 -13.78 -15.33
C PHE A 91 -23.99 -12.36 -15.68
N LEU A 92 -23.21 -11.70 -14.80
CA LEU A 92 -22.67 -10.38 -15.07
C LEU A 92 -21.77 -10.40 -16.30
N VAL A 93 -20.84 -11.36 -16.39
CA VAL A 93 -19.86 -11.49 -17.49
C VAL A 93 -20.55 -11.74 -18.83
N ILE A 94 -21.60 -12.57 -18.87
CA ILE A 94 -22.38 -12.84 -20.08
C ILE A 94 -23.05 -11.56 -20.60
N ARG A 95 -23.59 -10.72 -19.70
CA ARG A 95 -24.28 -9.46 -20.08
C ARG A 95 -23.33 -8.32 -20.39
N SER A 96 -22.25 -8.16 -19.62
CA SER A 96 -21.29 -7.06 -19.79
C SER A 96 -20.28 -7.30 -20.91
N GLY A 97 -20.05 -8.56 -21.25
CA GLY A 97 -18.92 -9.01 -22.07
C GLY A 97 -17.66 -9.21 -21.23
N ARG A 98 -16.84 -10.20 -21.61
CA ARG A 98 -15.62 -10.61 -20.90
C ARG A 98 -14.61 -9.47 -20.76
N LEU A 99 -14.35 -8.75 -21.86
CA LEU A 99 -13.37 -7.65 -21.88
C LEU A 99 -13.77 -6.50 -20.95
N ASN A 100 -15.03 -6.05 -21.02
CA ASN A 100 -15.52 -4.96 -20.17
C ASN A 100 -15.49 -5.35 -18.69
N TRP A 101 -15.76 -6.62 -18.37
CA TRP A 101 -15.69 -7.10 -17.00
C TRP A 101 -14.25 -7.05 -16.47
N VAL A 102 -13.27 -7.59 -17.19
CA VAL A 102 -11.85 -7.58 -16.75
C VAL A 102 -11.33 -6.16 -16.58
N VAL A 103 -11.60 -5.28 -17.53
CA VAL A 103 -11.19 -3.87 -17.45
C VAL A 103 -11.86 -3.19 -16.24
N GLY A 104 -13.12 -3.53 -15.94
CA GLY A 104 -13.80 -3.08 -14.72
C GLY A 104 -13.14 -3.57 -13.43
N GLN A 105 -12.67 -4.83 -13.38
CA GLN A 105 -11.94 -5.34 -12.22
C GLN A 105 -10.58 -4.66 -12.03
N LEU A 106 -9.85 -4.40 -13.12
CA LEU A 106 -8.59 -3.67 -13.07
C LEU A 106 -8.79 -2.21 -12.63
N LEU A 107 -9.81 -1.53 -13.15
CA LEU A 107 -10.17 -0.18 -12.71
C LEU A 107 -10.58 -0.15 -11.24
N TYR A 108 -11.33 -1.15 -10.78
CA TYR A 108 -11.67 -1.32 -9.38
C TYR A 108 -10.41 -1.43 -8.50
N ILE A 109 -9.42 -2.24 -8.88
CA ILE A 109 -8.15 -2.36 -8.13
C ILE A 109 -7.45 -1.00 -8.00
N VAL A 110 -7.39 -0.24 -9.09
CA VAL A 110 -6.76 1.10 -9.11
C VAL A 110 -7.46 2.07 -8.15
N LEU A 111 -8.80 2.13 -8.22
CA LEU A 111 -9.61 3.02 -7.37
C LEU A 111 -9.65 2.57 -5.91
N ALA A 112 -9.76 1.27 -5.65
CA ALA A 112 -9.73 0.68 -4.32
C ALA A 112 -8.39 0.94 -3.63
N GLY A 113 -7.29 0.78 -4.35
CA GLY A 113 -5.96 1.14 -3.87
C GLY A 113 -5.86 2.62 -3.49
N PHE A 114 -6.44 3.52 -4.29
CA PHE A 114 -6.43 4.96 -3.99
C PHE A 114 -7.19 5.29 -2.71
N ILE A 115 -8.42 4.76 -2.55
CA ILE A 115 -9.24 4.95 -1.36
C ILE A 115 -8.54 4.38 -0.13
N TYR A 116 -7.91 3.21 -0.26
CA TYR A 116 -7.14 2.58 0.81
C TYR A 116 -5.95 3.43 1.26
N THR A 117 -5.15 3.97 0.34
CA THR A 117 -4.05 4.90 0.67
C THR A 117 -4.57 6.20 1.30
N ALA A 118 -5.67 6.75 0.79
CA ALA A 118 -6.30 7.93 1.37
C ALA A 118 -6.79 7.68 2.80
N PHE A 119 -7.32 6.49 3.08
CA PHE A 119 -7.73 6.12 4.43
C PHE A 119 -6.54 6.02 5.38
N TRP A 120 -5.42 5.44 4.95
CA TRP A 120 -4.17 5.46 5.72
C TRP A 120 -3.66 6.87 6.02
N TYR A 121 -3.70 7.76 5.02
CA TYR A 121 -3.32 9.16 5.21
C TYR A 121 -4.23 9.86 6.23
N VAL A 122 -5.55 9.76 6.07
CA VAL A 122 -6.51 10.37 7.00
C VAL A 122 -6.34 9.80 8.41
N ALA A 123 -6.19 8.48 8.54
CA ALA A 123 -5.93 7.84 9.82
C ALA A 123 -4.67 8.40 10.49
N SER A 124 -3.57 8.57 9.75
CA SER A 124 -2.32 9.12 10.29
C SER A 124 -2.44 10.56 10.80
N VAL A 125 -3.38 11.36 10.26
CA VAL A 125 -3.61 12.73 10.71
C VAL A 125 -4.58 12.77 11.89
N VAL A 126 -5.66 12.00 11.83
CA VAL A 126 -6.70 11.97 12.88
C VAL A 126 -6.15 11.43 14.20
N THR A 127 -5.23 10.45 14.15
CA THR A 127 -4.64 9.86 15.36
C THR A 127 -3.67 10.78 16.10
N LEU A 128 -3.36 11.96 15.56
CA LEU A 128 -2.52 12.98 16.19
C LEU A 128 -3.33 13.99 17.03
N ILE A 129 -4.67 13.97 16.96
CA ILE A 129 -5.54 14.83 17.77
C ILE A 129 -5.46 14.34 19.24
N PRO A 130 -5.21 15.23 20.24
CA PRO A 130 -5.32 16.70 20.19
C PRO A 130 -4.03 17.47 19.88
N ASN A 131 -2.87 16.82 19.81
CA ASN A 131 -1.56 17.47 19.70
C ASN A 131 -1.22 17.97 18.28
N LEU A 132 -2.21 17.98 17.39
CA LEU A 132 -2.08 18.34 15.98
C LEU A 132 -2.06 19.85 15.78
N GLN A 133 -1.02 20.35 15.12
CA GLN A 133 -0.95 21.71 14.59
C GLN A 133 -0.83 21.67 13.07
N LEU A 134 -1.80 22.26 12.38
CA LEU A 134 -1.77 22.38 10.92
C LEU A 134 -0.71 23.41 10.51
N SER A 135 0.32 22.93 9.83
CA SER A 135 1.39 23.73 9.24
C SER A 135 1.85 23.04 7.95
N THR A 136 2.42 23.78 7.01
CA THR A 136 3.04 23.22 5.79
C THR A 136 4.50 22.79 6.00
N ASP A 137 5.10 23.21 7.11
CA ASP A 137 6.45 22.81 7.51
C ASP A 137 6.42 21.49 8.29
N TRP A 138 7.56 20.79 8.35
CA TRP A 138 7.73 19.58 9.16
C TRP A 138 7.49 19.82 10.66
N GLY A 139 7.65 21.06 11.13
CA GLY A 139 7.43 21.42 12.53
C GLY A 139 8.56 20.96 13.45
N LYS A 140 8.52 21.46 14.69
CA LYS A 140 9.64 21.31 15.64
C LYS A 140 9.83 19.86 16.08
N VAL A 141 8.74 19.16 16.42
CA VAL A 141 8.79 17.77 16.91
C VAL A 141 9.46 16.86 15.89
N ILE A 142 8.98 16.85 14.64
CA ILE A 142 9.53 15.99 13.58
C ILE A 142 11.00 16.34 13.30
N LYS A 143 11.34 17.63 13.20
CA LYS A 143 12.74 18.07 12.98
C LYS A 143 13.67 17.63 14.10
N THR A 144 13.24 17.73 15.36
CA THR A 144 14.02 17.29 16.52
C THR A 144 14.21 15.78 16.54
N LEU A 145 13.14 15.01 16.30
CA LEU A 145 13.22 13.55 16.26
C LEU A 145 14.06 13.02 15.11
N ALA A 146 14.07 13.72 13.96
CA ALA A 146 14.96 13.40 12.87
C ALA A 146 16.43 13.67 13.24
N ALA A 147 16.73 14.86 13.79
CA ALA A 147 18.09 15.23 14.14
C ALA A 147 18.66 14.41 15.31
N ASN A 148 17.82 14.04 16.28
CA ASN A 148 18.20 13.25 17.44
C ASN A 148 17.09 12.25 17.82
N PRO A 149 17.08 11.05 17.22
CA PRO A 149 16.08 10.01 17.51
C PRO A 149 16.03 9.61 18.99
N GLY A 150 17.17 9.62 19.68
CA GLY A 150 17.27 9.27 21.11
C GLY A 150 16.80 10.37 22.07
N SER A 151 16.24 11.48 21.55
CA SER A 151 15.64 12.51 22.39
C SER A 151 14.39 12.03 23.13
N ALA A 152 13.64 11.10 22.55
CA ALA A 152 12.48 10.46 23.20
C ALA A 152 12.89 9.52 24.33
N ASP A 153 14.01 8.81 24.19
CA ASP A 153 14.53 7.89 25.21
C ASP A 153 14.85 8.61 26.53
N LYS A 154 15.22 9.90 26.47
CA LYS A 154 15.45 10.74 27.66
C LYS A 154 14.20 10.93 28.53
N TYR A 155 13.03 10.80 27.92
CA TYR A 155 11.73 10.84 28.59
C TYR A 155 11.18 9.44 28.88
N GLY A 156 11.93 8.37 28.56
CA GLY A 156 11.46 6.99 28.69
C GLY A 156 10.41 6.58 27.64
N ILE A 157 10.29 7.34 26.54
CA ILE A 157 9.26 7.16 25.52
C ILE A 157 9.80 6.31 24.38
N GLN A 158 9.10 5.23 24.04
CA GLN A 158 9.45 4.38 22.90
C GLN A 158 8.74 4.85 21.63
N LEU A 159 9.51 5.31 20.66
CA LEU A 159 8.96 5.70 19.36
C LEU A 159 8.77 4.50 18.43
N THR A 160 7.62 4.49 17.77
CA THR A 160 7.29 3.50 16.74
C THR A 160 7.62 4.01 15.32
N VAL A 161 7.57 5.33 15.13
CA VAL A 161 7.88 5.99 13.85
C VAL A 161 9.26 6.62 13.93
N PHE A 162 10.06 6.36 12.91
CA PHE A 162 11.40 6.93 12.78
C PHE A 162 11.41 7.94 11.64
N PHE A 163 11.95 9.12 11.94
CA PHE A 163 12.06 10.21 10.97
C PHE A 163 13.45 10.22 10.35
N THR A 164 13.52 10.20 9.02
CA THR A 164 14.80 10.10 8.31
C THR A 164 15.30 11.52 8.01
N PRO A 165 16.50 11.91 8.50
CA PRO A 165 17.04 13.26 8.26
C PRO A 165 17.15 13.62 6.79
N GLU A 166 17.45 12.63 5.95
CA GLU A 166 17.64 12.82 4.52
C GLU A 166 16.35 13.28 3.83
N ILE A 167 15.21 12.67 4.16
CA ILE A 167 13.91 13.03 3.57
C ILE A 167 13.51 14.46 3.99
N ILE A 168 13.73 14.79 5.26
CA ILE A 168 13.35 16.10 5.83
C ILE A 168 14.21 17.24 5.28
N THR A 169 15.48 16.97 4.93
CA THR A 169 16.37 17.98 4.36
C THR A 169 16.21 18.14 2.85
N MET A 170 15.81 17.07 2.13
CA MET A 170 15.67 17.10 0.67
C MET A 170 14.30 17.55 0.17
N PHE A 171 13.24 17.30 0.93
CA PHE A 171 11.86 17.53 0.48
C PHE A 171 11.10 18.43 1.46
N SER A 172 10.19 19.25 0.92
CA SER A 172 9.15 19.85 1.76
C SER A 172 8.19 18.77 2.27
N ALA A 173 7.53 19.06 3.40
CA ALA A 173 6.62 18.10 4.04
C ALA A 173 5.44 17.69 3.14
N VAL A 174 4.94 18.65 2.36
CA VAL A 174 3.88 18.43 1.36
C VAL A 174 4.37 17.56 0.21
N GLU A 175 5.55 17.88 -0.36
CA GLU A 175 6.12 17.10 -1.47
C GLU A 175 6.40 15.65 -1.06
N ALA A 176 7.02 15.44 0.11
CA ALA A 176 7.28 14.09 0.61
C ALA A 176 5.98 13.29 0.81
N THR A 177 4.91 13.95 1.25
CA THR A 177 3.60 13.32 1.42
C THR A 177 2.97 12.94 0.09
N LEU A 178 3.05 13.80 -0.93
CA LEU A 178 2.54 13.47 -2.27
C LEU A 178 3.32 12.32 -2.91
N ILE A 179 4.65 12.33 -2.78
CA ILE A 179 5.52 11.27 -3.29
C ILE A 179 5.23 9.96 -2.56
N GLY A 180 5.22 9.97 -1.23
CA GLY A 180 4.89 8.81 -0.40
C GLY A 180 3.50 8.25 -0.72
N PHE A 181 2.51 9.12 -0.89
CA PHE A 181 1.15 8.72 -1.28
C PHE A 181 1.14 8.01 -2.62
N GLY A 182 1.84 8.58 -3.62
CA GLY A 182 1.96 7.98 -4.95
C GLY A 182 2.61 6.60 -4.92
N LEU A 183 3.71 6.44 -4.17
CA LEU A 183 4.41 5.15 -4.03
C LEU A 183 3.54 4.10 -3.31
N PHE A 184 2.92 4.49 -2.20
CA PHE A 184 2.03 3.62 -1.42
C PHE A 184 0.84 3.13 -2.26
N TRP A 185 0.23 4.05 -3.00
CA TRP A 185 -0.84 3.73 -3.94
C TRP A 185 -0.36 2.81 -5.06
N LEU A 186 0.76 3.12 -5.71
CA LEU A 186 1.28 2.35 -6.84
C LEU A 186 1.63 0.91 -6.45
N VAL A 187 2.25 0.72 -5.28
CA VAL A 187 2.53 -0.62 -4.72
C VAL A 187 1.22 -1.35 -4.41
N SER A 188 0.23 -0.68 -3.82
CA SER A 188 -1.08 -1.28 -3.55
C SER A 188 -1.77 -1.77 -4.83
N VAL A 189 -1.70 -0.97 -5.90
CA VAL A 189 -2.24 -1.34 -7.23
C VAL A 189 -1.47 -2.52 -7.82
N PHE A 190 -0.14 -2.50 -7.77
CA PHE A 190 0.69 -3.60 -8.25
C PHE A 190 0.32 -4.92 -7.58
N ILE A 191 0.19 -4.93 -6.25
CA ILE A 191 -0.19 -6.13 -5.50
C ILE A 191 -1.60 -6.59 -5.87
N GLY A 192 -2.57 -5.67 -5.97
CA GLY A 192 -3.92 -6.03 -6.38
C GLY A 192 -3.97 -6.66 -7.78
N VAL A 193 -3.24 -6.09 -8.74
CA VAL A 193 -3.13 -6.63 -10.11
C VAL A 193 -2.39 -7.97 -10.13
N LEU A 194 -1.35 -8.13 -9.30
CA LEU A 194 -0.61 -9.38 -9.16
C LEU A 194 -1.52 -10.51 -8.65
N ILE A 195 -2.26 -10.27 -7.57
CA ILE A 195 -3.18 -11.26 -7.01
C ILE A 195 -4.24 -11.63 -8.06
N PHE A 196 -4.81 -10.62 -8.73
CA PHE A 196 -5.78 -10.81 -9.81
C PHE A 196 -5.24 -11.65 -10.97
N CYS A 197 -4.06 -11.30 -11.48
CA CYS A 197 -3.43 -11.98 -12.61
C CYS A 197 -3.13 -13.45 -12.29
N PHE A 198 -2.46 -13.73 -11.18
CA PHE A 198 -2.09 -15.09 -10.81
C PHE A 198 -3.33 -15.96 -10.55
N ASN A 199 -4.35 -15.43 -9.88
CA ASN A 199 -5.59 -16.15 -9.65
C ASN A 199 -6.34 -16.50 -10.95
N ILE A 200 -6.23 -15.68 -12.00
CA ILE A 200 -6.82 -16.00 -13.32
C ILE A 200 -5.99 -17.04 -14.08
N VAL A 201 -4.66 -16.88 -14.09
CA VAL A 201 -3.74 -17.69 -14.89
C VAL A 201 -3.57 -19.10 -14.31
N ILE A 202 -3.29 -19.20 -13.01
CA ILE A 202 -2.97 -20.46 -12.34
C ILE A 202 -4.19 -21.01 -11.58
N GLY A 203 -5.03 -20.13 -11.01
CA GLY A 203 -6.12 -20.52 -10.10
C GLY A 203 -5.65 -20.75 -8.66
N LYS A 204 -6.52 -21.39 -7.85
CA LYS A 204 -6.23 -21.91 -6.49
C LYS A 204 -5.58 -20.91 -5.52
N MET A 205 -6.01 -19.64 -5.53
CA MET A 205 -5.47 -18.58 -4.66
C MET A 205 -3.95 -18.34 -4.79
N SER A 206 -3.33 -18.74 -5.89
CA SER A 206 -1.89 -18.60 -6.14
C SER A 206 -1.39 -17.15 -6.07
N GLY A 207 -2.23 -16.17 -6.41
CA GLY A 207 -1.92 -14.75 -6.26
C GLY A 207 -1.73 -14.32 -4.82
N LEU A 208 -2.46 -14.95 -3.89
CA LEU A 208 -2.30 -14.71 -2.46
C LEU A 208 -0.93 -15.20 -1.96
N VAL A 209 -0.54 -16.39 -2.41
CA VAL A 209 0.78 -16.97 -2.11
C VAL A 209 1.89 -16.08 -2.66
N ALA A 210 1.76 -15.63 -3.92
CA ALA A 210 2.73 -14.74 -4.53
C ALA A 210 2.86 -13.41 -3.78
N SER A 211 1.74 -12.80 -3.34
CA SER A 211 1.79 -11.61 -2.48
C SER A 211 2.49 -11.89 -1.14
N GLY A 212 2.17 -13.02 -0.49
CA GLY A 212 2.81 -13.44 0.76
C GLY A 212 4.33 -13.61 0.63
N VAL A 213 4.81 -14.16 -0.48
CA VAL A 213 6.25 -14.26 -0.78
C VAL A 213 6.89 -12.87 -0.86
N PHE A 214 6.23 -11.89 -1.50
CA PHE A 214 6.76 -10.53 -1.56
C PHE A 214 6.76 -9.80 -0.21
N ILE A 215 5.78 -10.06 0.66
CA ILE A 215 5.76 -9.54 2.05
C ILE A 215 6.94 -10.13 2.83
N PHE A 216 7.13 -11.45 2.75
CA PHE A 216 8.25 -12.11 3.40
C PHE A 216 9.58 -11.57 2.86
N MET A 217 9.68 -11.40 1.53
CA MET A 217 10.87 -10.86 0.89
C MET A 217 11.20 -9.45 1.39
N SER A 218 10.22 -8.54 1.53
CA SER A 218 10.51 -7.19 2.01
C SER A 218 11.02 -7.17 3.45
N TYR A 219 10.46 -7.99 4.33
CA TYR A 219 10.96 -8.12 5.70
C TYR A 219 12.33 -8.79 5.75
N PHE A 220 12.53 -9.85 4.95
CA PHE A 220 13.80 -10.52 4.81
C PHE A 220 14.89 -9.54 4.34
N SER A 221 14.62 -8.74 3.31
CA SER A 221 15.53 -7.72 2.77
C SER A 221 16.07 -6.78 3.85
N ILE A 222 15.20 -6.34 4.77
CA ILE A 222 15.56 -5.37 5.81
C ILE A 222 16.49 -5.97 6.86
N TYR A 223 16.24 -7.20 7.31
CA TYR A 223 17.00 -7.80 8.41
C TYR A 223 18.14 -8.70 7.91
N ALA A 224 17.80 -9.84 7.31
CA ALA A 224 18.77 -10.87 6.98
C ALA A 224 19.33 -10.74 5.54
N GLY A 225 18.52 -10.23 4.63
CA GLY A 225 18.85 -10.09 3.21
C GLY A 225 20.00 -9.13 2.97
N THR A 226 20.00 -7.97 3.63
CA THR A 226 21.10 -7.00 3.54
C THR A 226 22.41 -7.58 4.08
N LEU A 227 22.36 -8.40 5.15
CA LEU A 227 23.56 -9.04 5.73
C LEU A 227 24.15 -10.13 4.83
N ASN A 228 23.31 -10.91 4.15
CA ASN A 228 23.75 -12.08 3.37
C ASN A 228 23.99 -11.77 1.88
N PHE A 229 23.17 -10.90 1.28
CA PHE A 229 23.14 -10.63 -0.16
C PHE A 229 23.44 -9.16 -0.49
N GLY A 230 23.67 -8.32 0.53
CA GLY A 230 23.91 -6.90 0.37
C GLY A 230 22.64 -6.09 0.04
N PRO A 231 22.80 -4.77 -0.20
CA PRO A 231 21.68 -3.85 -0.43
C PRO A 231 20.94 -4.08 -1.77
N LYS A 232 21.48 -4.93 -2.65
CA LYS A 232 20.85 -5.25 -3.94
C LYS A 232 19.53 -5.99 -3.80
N ILE A 233 19.26 -6.62 -2.67
CA ILE A 233 18.01 -7.35 -2.45
C ILE A 233 16.76 -6.43 -2.48
N TYR A 234 16.94 -5.13 -2.19
CA TYR A 234 15.86 -4.14 -2.27
C TYR A 234 15.34 -3.94 -3.71
N TYR A 235 16.08 -4.33 -4.74
CA TYR A 235 15.62 -4.31 -6.14
C TYR A 235 14.55 -5.37 -6.45
N PHE A 236 14.30 -6.32 -5.55
CA PHE A 236 13.34 -7.41 -5.77
C PHE A 236 12.21 -7.42 -4.73
N SER A 237 12.06 -6.35 -3.93
CA SER A 237 11.04 -6.23 -2.89
C SER A 237 10.06 -5.08 -3.17
N PRO A 238 9.01 -5.29 -3.99
CA PRO A 238 8.05 -4.25 -4.35
C PRO A 238 7.39 -3.55 -3.15
N TYR A 239 7.16 -4.27 -2.05
CA TYR A 239 6.63 -3.67 -0.82
C TYR A 239 7.58 -2.67 -0.17
N SER A 240 8.90 -2.85 -0.27
CA SER A 240 9.86 -1.89 0.30
C SER A 240 9.83 -0.56 -0.44
N TRP A 241 9.49 -0.57 -1.73
CA TRP A 241 9.38 0.65 -2.55
C TRP A 241 8.22 1.56 -2.16
N ALA A 242 7.28 1.09 -1.32
CA ALA A 242 6.23 1.94 -0.76
C ALA A 242 6.79 2.94 0.27
N SER A 243 7.95 2.65 0.87
CA SER A 243 8.62 3.53 1.83
C SER A 243 9.66 4.38 1.12
N MET A 244 9.62 5.70 1.38
CA MET A 244 10.65 6.61 0.88
C MET A 244 12.03 6.32 1.49
N ASN A 245 12.10 5.66 2.65
CA ASN A 245 13.36 5.36 3.34
C ASN A 245 14.18 4.28 2.63
N TYR A 246 13.53 3.30 1.98
CA TYR A 246 14.19 2.20 1.30
C TYR A 246 14.50 2.50 -0.19
N LEU A 247 14.49 3.78 -0.57
CA LEU A 247 14.78 4.25 -1.93
C LEU A 247 15.96 5.22 -1.93
N ASN A 248 16.76 5.14 -2.99
CA ASN A 248 17.96 5.96 -3.14
C ASN A 248 17.65 7.33 -3.75
N TRP A 249 17.45 8.34 -2.91
CA TRP A 249 17.24 9.71 -3.36
C TRP A 249 18.52 10.42 -3.82
N LYS A 250 19.70 9.95 -3.38
CA LYS A 250 21.02 10.49 -3.74
C LYS A 250 21.65 9.84 -4.97
N TYR A 251 21.00 8.82 -5.52
CA TYR A 251 21.50 8.06 -6.69
C TYR A 251 22.92 7.50 -6.51
N THR A 252 23.30 7.09 -5.29
CA THR A 252 24.60 6.45 -5.00
C THR A 252 24.76 5.05 -5.58
N GLY A 253 23.66 4.39 -5.98
CA GLY A 253 23.65 3.09 -6.67
C GLY A 253 23.55 1.83 -5.78
N GLU A 254 23.43 1.98 -4.45
CA GLU A 254 23.39 0.81 -3.54
C GLU A 254 22.00 0.18 -3.39
N ILE A 255 20.96 1.01 -3.30
CA ILE A 255 19.54 0.63 -3.22
C ILE A 255 18.78 1.20 -4.44
N PRO A 256 17.60 0.67 -4.81
CA PRO A 256 16.89 1.10 -6.01
C PRO A 256 16.54 2.59 -5.99
N SER A 257 16.67 3.25 -7.15
CA SER A 257 16.22 4.62 -7.29
C SER A 257 14.68 4.70 -7.32
N PRO A 258 14.08 5.83 -6.92
CA PRO A 258 12.64 6.05 -7.04
C PRO A 258 12.15 5.89 -8.48
N THR A 259 12.94 6.34 -9.46
CA THR A 259 12.62 6.19 -10.88
C THR A 259 12.57 4.73 -11.30
N TYR A 260 13.55 3.93 -10.89
CA TYR A 260 13.58 2.49 -11.15
C TYR A 260 12.34 1.80 -10.58
N ALA A 261 12.02 2.06 -9.31
CA ALA A 261 10.86 1.47 -8.65
C ALA A 261 9.55 1.80 -9.39
N VAL A 262 9.33 3.07 -9.73
CA VAL A 262 8.12 3.50 -10.45
C VAL A 262 8.01 2.87 -11.83
N PHE A 263 9.08 2.88 -12.64
CA PHE A 263 9.06 2.27 -13.98
C PHE A 263 8.86 0.75 -13.91
N CYS A 264 9.50 0.08 -12.95
CA CYS A 264 9.33 -1.36 -12.75
C CYS A 264 7.89 -1.71 -12.37
N LEU A 265 7.30 -0.96 -11.41
CA LEU A 265 5.91 -1.15 -11.00
C LEU A 265 4.94 -0.90 -12.15
N LEU A 266 5.07 0.22 -12.88
CA LEU A 266 4.21 0.54 -14.01
C LEU A 266 4.32 -0.50 -15.14
N GLY A 267 5.55 -0.90 -15.47
CA GLY A 267 5.80 -1.95 -16.47
C GLY A 267 5.18 -3.28 -16.07
N ALA A 268 5.35 -3.69 -14.81
CA ALA A 268 4.79 -4.94 -14.30
C ALA A 268 3.25 -4.90 -14.22
N ILE A 269 2.67 -3.79 -13.77
CA ILE A 269 1.21 -3.56 -13.76
C ILE A 269 0.65 -3.68 -15.17
N LEU A 270 1.25 -3.01 -16.15
CA LEU A 270 0.80 -3.02 -17.54
C LEU A 270 0.92 -4.43 -18.14
N PHE A 271 2.05 -5.09 -17.95
CA PHE A 271 2.27 -6.45 -18.42
C PHE A 271 1.24 -7.44 -17.83
N MET A 272 1.08 -7.47 -16.51
CA MET A 272 0.14 -8.37 -15.84
C MET A 272 -1.31 -8.06 -16.20
N SER A 273 -1.66 -6.79 -16.40
CA SER A 273 -3.00 -6.39 -16.86
C SER A 273 -3.30 -6.92 -18.25
N ILE A 274 -2.35 -6.81 -19.20
CA ILE A 274 -2.49 -7.35 -20.56
C ILE A 274 -2.63 -8.87 -20.52
N VAL A 275 -1.78 -9.57 -19.75
CA VAL A 275 -1.86 -11.03 -19.57
C VAL A 275 -3.22 -11.43 -19.02
N SER A 276 -3.71 -10.73 -17.99
CA SER A 276 -5.03 -11.00 -17.38
C SER A 276 -6.17 -10.86 -18.40
N VAL A 277 -6.13 -9.82 -19.23
CA VAL A 277 -7.14 -9.60 -20.29
C VAL A 277 -7.10 -10.71 -21.33
N ILE A 278 -5.92 -11.08 -21.81
CA ILE A 278 -5.77 -12.12 -22.85
C ILE A 278 -6.23 -13.48 -22.32
N VAL A 279 -5.77 -13.87 -21.14
CA VAL A 279 -6.07 -15.18 -20.56
C VAL A 279 -7.55 -15.29 -20.22
N PHE A 280 -8.14 -14.28 -19.58
CA PHE A 280 -9.56 -14.33 -19.23
C PHE A 280 -10.48 -14.33 -20.46
N CYS A 281 -10.14 -13.58 -21.51
CA CYS A 281 -10.95 -13.58 -22.73
C CYS A 281 -10.92 -14.94 -23.45
N LYS A 282 -9.80 -15.66 -23.40
CA LYS A 282 -9.61 -16.97 -24.03
C LYS A 282 -10.10 -18.16 -23.20
N LYS A 283 -10.29 -17.99 -21.89
CA LYS A 283 -10.70 -19.07 -20.99
C LYS A 283 -12.17 -19.42 -21.20
N ASP A 284 -12.48 -20.70 -21.35
CA ASP A 284 -13.87 -21.16 -21.39
C ASP A 284 -14.48 -21.07 -20.00
N ILE A 285 -15.59 -20.34 -19.87
CA ILE A 285 -16.31 -20.17 -18.61
C ILE A 285 -17.13 -21.45 -18.40
N ASN A 286 -16.55 -22.44 -17.73
CA ASN A 286 -17.31 -23.59 -17.28
C ASN A 286 -18.13 -23.18 -16.06
N ILE A 287 -19.45 -23.09 -16.23
CA ILE A 287 -20.41 -22.59 -15.24
C ILE A 287 -20.48 -23.50 -13.99
N GLN A 288 -19.93 -24.72 -14.06
CA GLN A 288 -20.01 -25.73 -12.99
C GLN A 288 -18.92 -25.65 -11.91
N GLU A 289 -17.81 -24.93 -12.12
CA GLU A 289 -16.68 -24.94 -11.16
C GLU A 289 -16.67 -23.79 -10.14
N TRP A 290 -17.61 -22.85 -10.22
CA TRP A 290 -17.61 -21.64 -9.37
C TRP A 290 -18.49 -21.75 -8.12
N GLY A 291 -19.13 -22.91 -7.90
CA GLY A 291 -20.10 -23.14 -6.82
C GLY A 291 -19.69 -24.22 -5.80
N ALA A 292 -18.40 -24.46 -5.61
CA ALA A 292 -17.88 -25.39 -4.61
C ALA A 292 -16.88 -24.71 -3.67
#